data_AF-A0AAD5TVL0-F1
#
_entry.id   AF-A0AAD5TVL0-F1
#
_cell.length_a   1.000
_cell.length_b   1.000
_cell.length_c   1.000
_cell.angle_alpha   90.00
_cell.angle_beta   90.00
_cell.angle_gamma   90.00
#
_symmetry.space_group_name_H-M   'P 1'
#
loop_
_entity.id
_entity.type
_entity.pdbx_description
1 polymer ?
#
loop_
_entity_poly.entity_id
_entity_poly.type
_entity_poly.pdbx_seq_one_letter_code
_entity_poly.pdbx_strand_id
1 'polypeptide(L)'
;MKTAEYRNGGLFVDYGVLSLKDQVKSKFPAGTTPKFEVFDDTIVEWRGLTVALLDIVGKEVRSRLNMSEKDLPLVKVLEAGSWKLGREIAAKLRPDTKSPPIDIISDGT
;
A
#
# COMPACT_ATOMS: atom_id res chain seq x y z
N MET A 1 12.12 -14.34 -6.30
CA MET A 1 11.27 -13.33 -6.96
C MET A 1 10.07 -13.10 -6.04
N LYS A 2 10.11 -12.08 -5.16
CA LYS A 2 9.03 -11.85 -4.17
C LYS A 2 7.81 -11.32 -4.92
N THR A 3 6.71 -12.07 -4.85
CA THR A 3 5.43 -11.78 -5.53
C THR A 3 4.99 -10.36 -5.23
N ALA A 4 4.68 -9.65 -6.31
CA ALA A 4 4.39 -8.24 -6.28
C ALA A 4 2.93 -7.96 -5.80
N GLU A 5 2.11 -8.99 -5.67
CA GLU A 5 0.65 -8.91 -5.51
C GLU A 5 0.14 -8.22 -4.24
N TYR A 6 0.96 -8.06 -3.19
CA TYR A 6 0.44 -7.64 -1.86
C TYR A 6 0.99 -6.32 -1.31
N ARG A 7 1.63 -5.48 -2.14
CA ARG A 7 2.35 -4.27 -1.68
C ARG A 7 1.73 -2.93 -2.08
N ASN A 8 0.52 -2.92 -2.62
CA ASN A 8 -0.10 -1.70 -3.18
C ASN A 8 -0.59 -0.71 -2.12
N GLY A 9 -0.88 -1.17 -0.90
CA GLY A 9 -1.49 -0.31 0.12
C GLY A 9 -0.52 0.60 0.87
N GLY A 10 0.79 0.38 0.74
CA GLY A 10 1.79 1.07 1.57
C GLY A 10 1.77 2.57 1.31
N LEU A 11 1.51 2.97 0.07
CA LEU A 11 1.37 4.35 -0.36
C LEU A 11 0.37 5.13 0.51
N PHE A 12 -0.82 4.55 0.75
CA PHE A 12 -1.88 5.21 1.53
C PHE A 12 -1.51 5.38 2.99
N VAL A 13 -0.69 4.48 3.54
CA VAL A 13 -0.20 4.61 4.91
C VAL A 13 0.89 5.65 5.02
N ASP A 14 1.85 5.63 4.08
CA ASP A 14 2.97 6.59 4.05
C ASP A 14 2.52 8.04 3.80
N TYR A 15 1.44 8.24 3.03
CA TYR A 15 0.82 9.56 2.84
C TYR A 15 -0.22 9.92 3.93
N GLY A 16 -0.45 9.06 4.92
CA GLY A 16 -1.37 9.33 6.03
C GLY A 16 -2.86 9.27 5.68
N VAL A 17 -3.22 8.69 4.52
CA VAL A 17 -4.62 8.40 4.15
C VAL A 17 -5.18 7.28 5.03
N LEU A 18 -4.34 6.29 5.34
CA LEU A 18 -4.65 5.20 6.27
C LEU A 18 -3.67 5.22 7.43
N SER A 19 -4.14 4.81 8.61
CA SER A 19 -3.31 4.58 9.78
C SER A 19 -3.79 3.34 10.53
N LEU A 20 -2.85 2.65 11.18
CA LEU A 20 -3.21 1.59 12.12
C LEU A 20 -4.02 2.21 13.27
N LYS A 21 -5.08 1.50 13.68
CA LYS A 21 -5.84 1.83 14.90
C LYS A 21 -4.90 1.80 16.10
N ASP A 22 -5.09 2.68 17.08
CA ASP A 22 -4.15 2.84 18.21
C ASP A 22 -3.92 1.54 18.98
N GLN A 23 -4.96 0.72 19.19
CA GLN A 23 -4.85 -0.58 19.86
C GLN A 23 -4.03 -1.62 19.08
N VAL A 24 -3.88 -1.45 17.75
CA VAL A 24 -3.03 -2.30 16.92
C VAL A 24 -1.62 -1.75 16.93
N LYS A 25 -1.47 -0.43 16.77
CA LYS A 25 -0.19 0.28 16.75
C LYS A 25 0.59 0.09 18.05
N SER A 26 -0.08 0.09 19.20
CA SER A 26 0.54 -0.07 20.52
C SER A 26 1.19 -1.45 20.75
N LYS A 27 0.88 -2.45 19.92
CA LYS A 27 1.48 -3.80 19.99
C LYS A 27 2.92 -3.83 19.48
N PHE A 28 3.36 -2.80 18.75
CA PHE A 28 4.67 -2.74 18.13
C PHE A 28 5.53 -1.65 18.79
N PRO A 29 6.82 -1.90 19.07
CA PRO A 29 7.70 -0.87 19.61
C PRO A 29 7.78 0.34 18.68
N ALA A 30 7.87 1.53 19.27
CA ALA A 30 8.03 2.77 18.51
C ALA A 30 9.27 2.71 17.60
N GLY A 31 9.13 3.19 16.36
CA GLY A 31 10.21 3.17 15.37
C GLY A 31 10.42 1.82 14.66
N THR A 32 9.65 0.78 15.00
CA THR A 32 9.69 -0.49 14.27
C THR A 32 8.65 -0.52 13.16
N THR A 33 8.88 -1.35 12.14
CA THR A 33 7.87 -1.64 11.11
C THR A 33 6.92 -2.71 11.65
N PRO A 34 5.60 -2.42 11.80
CA PRO A 34 4.60 -3.42 12.17
C PRO A 34 4.61 -4.59 11.20
N LYS A 35 4.55 -5.81 11.74
CA LYS A 35 4.54 -7.05 10.96
C LYS A 35 3.33 -7.88 11.31
N PHE A 36 2.64 -8.39 10.31
CA PHE A 36 1.43 -9.19 10.47
C PHE A 36 1.49 -10.44 9.61
N GLU A 37 0.81 -11.50 10.04
CA GLU A 37 0.59 -12.69 9.22
C GLU A 37 -0.31 -12.37 8.01
N VAL A 38 -0.18 -13.13 6.92
CA VAL A 38 -0.95 -12.92 5.68
C VAL A 38 -2.47 -12.87 5.93
N PHE A 39 -2.94 -13.67 6.89
CA PHE A 39 -4.37 -13.83 7.22
C PHE A 39 -4.80 -13.01 8.45
N ASP A 40 -3.94 -12.12 8.98
CA ASP A 40 -4.35 -11.22 10.07
C ASP A 40 -5.47 -10.28 9.59
N ASP A 41 -6.48 -10.07 10.44
CA ASP A 41 -7.61 -9.18 10.13
C ASP A 41 -7.15 -7.78 9.68
N THR A 42 -6.06 -7.26 10.27
CA THR A 42 -5.46 -5.98 9.88
C THR A 42 -5.01 -5.98 8.43
N ILE A 43 -4.43 -7.09 7.95
CA ILE A 43 -3.98 -7.24 6.56
C ILE A 43 -5.17 -7.38 5.63
N VAL A 44 -6.20 -8.13 6.01
CA VAL A 44 -7.43 -8.28 5.23
C VAL A 44 -8.15 -6.93 5.09
N GLU A 45 -8.36 -6.21 6.20
CA GLU A 45 -8.95 -4.86 6.21
C GLU A 45 -8.14 -3.90 5.33
N TRP A 46 -6.82 -3.87 5.51
CA TRP A 46 -5.94 -2.99 4.75
C TRP A 46 -5.97 -3.27 3.25
N ARG A 47 -5.99 -4.53 2.83
CA ARG A 47 -6.10 -4.92 1.41
C ARG A 47 -7.45 -4.50 0.83
N GLY A 48 -8.54 -4.71 1.57
CA GLY A 48 -9.88 -4.26 1.15
C GLY A 48 -9.95 -2.75 0.96
N LEU A 49 -9.46 -1.98 1.94
CA LEU A 49 -9.38 -0.52 1.86
C LEU A 49 -8.50 -0.04 0.70
N THR A 50 -7.38 -0.72 0.47
CA THR A 50 -6.47 -0.41 -0.64
C THR A 50 -7.19 -0.51 -1.99
N VAL A 51 -7.95 -1.57 -2.24
CA VAL A 51 -8.73 -1.72 -3.49
C VAL A 51 -9.72 -0.57 -3.66
N ALA A 52 -10.51 -0.26 -2.63
CA ALA A 52 -11.48 0.83 -2.68
C ALA A 52 -10.83 2.20 -2.93
N LEU A 53 -9.68 2.48 -2.29
CA LEU A 53 -8.95 3.72 -2.50
C LEU A 53 -8.35 3.82 -3.91
N LEU A 54 -7.93 2.70 -4.48
CA LEU A 54 -7.40 2.67 -5.85
C LEU A 54 -8.47 2.98 -6.88
N ASP A 55 -9.71 2.54 -6.68
CA ASP A 55 -10.84 2.92 -7.54
C ASP A 55 -11.06 4.44 -7.54
N ILE A 56 -11.01 5.06 -6.35
CA ILE A 56 -11.13 6.51 -6.19
C ILE A 56 -9.97 7.22 -6.91
N VAL A 57 -8.73 6.81 -6.65
CA VAL A 57 -7.54 7.40 -7.29
C VAL A 57 -7.60 7.23 -8.81
N GLY A 58 -7.97 6.06 -9.30
CA GLY A 58 -8.08 5.78 -10.74
C GLY A 58 -9.10 6.68 -11.42
N LYS A 59 -10.26 6.91 -10.78
CA LYS A 59 -11.28 7.85 -11.26
C LYS A 59 -10.74 9.29 -11.31
N GLU A 60 -10.09 9.75 -10.26
CA GLU A 60 -9.56 11.12 -10.18
C GLU A 60 -8.42 11.36 -11.20
N VAL A 61 -7.51 10.39 -11.37
CA VAL A 61 -6.43 10.48 -12.36
C VAL A 61 -7.00 10.57 -13.78
N ARG A 62 -7.98 9.72 -14.12
CA ARG A 62 -8.67 9.77 -15.42
C ARG A 62 -9.33 11.12 -15.66
N SER A 63 -10.04 11.64 -14.66
CA SER A 63 -10.68 12.95 -14.75
C SER A 63 -9.67 14.06 -15.02
N ARG A 64 -8.53 14.07 -14.30
CA ARG A 64 -7.48 15.09 -14.47
C ARG A 64 -6.74 14.99 -15.80
N LEU A 65 -6.61 13.78 -16.35
CA LEU A 65 -5.94 13.54 -17.62
C LEU A 65 -6.89 13.55 -18.82
N ASN A 66 -8.19 13.76 -18.60
CA ASN A 66 -9.24 13.66 -19.62
C ASN A 66 -9.19 12.32 -20.39
N MET A 67 -8.99 11.22 -19.66
CA MET A 67 -8.88 9.87 -20.21
C MET A 67 -10.09 9.02 -19.80
N SER A 68 -10.51 8.09 -20.66
CA SER A 68 -11.53 7.11 -20.30
C SER A 68 -10.94 5.94 -19.52
N GLU A 69 -11.82 5.10 -18.95
CA GLU A 69 -11.42 3.84 -18.34
C GLU A 69 -10.75 2.88 -19.32
N LYS A 70 -11.08 2.96 -20.62
CA LYS A 70 -10.43 2.16 -21.67
C LYS A 70 -9.00 2.63 -21.95
N ASP A 71 -8.78 3.95 -21.91
CA ASP A 71 -7.47 4.55 -22.18
C ASP A 71 -6.49 4.30 -21.02
N LEU A 72 -7.00 4.44 -19.79
CA LEU A 72 -6.26 4.24 -18.56
C LEU A 72 -6.99 3.25 -17.62
N PRO A 73 -6.98 1.94 -17.92
CA PRO A 73 -7.60 0.94 -17.06
C PRO A 73 -6.90 0.89 -15.71
N LEU A 74 -7.63 0.43 -14.68
CA LEU A 74 -7.16 0.48 -13.30
C LEU A 74 -5.79 -0.21 -13.15
N VAL A 75 -5.59 -1.35 -13.80
CA VAL A 75 -4.32 -2.09 -13.82
C VAL A 75 -3.10 -1.22 -14.16
N LYS A 76 -3.22 -0.28 -15.11
CA LYS A 76 -2.12 0.64 -15.45
C LYS A 76 -1.84 1.65 -14.34
N VAL A 77 -2.88 2.09 -13.64
CA VAL A 77 -2.75 2.94 -12.44
C VAL A 77 -2.09 2.16 -11.29
N LEU A 78 -2.41 0.87 -11.16
CA LEU A 78 -1.80 -0.01 -10.15
C LEU A 78 -0.29 -0.21 -10.39
N GLU A 79 0.08 -0.62 -11.60
CA GLU A 79 1.46 -0.94 -11.97
C GLU A 79 2.39 0.27 -11.89
N ALA A 80 1.99 1.40 -12.46
CA ALA A 80 2.82 2.60 -12.53
C ALA A 80 2.73 3.45 -11.25
N GLY A 81 1.54 3.54 -10.65
CA GLY A 81 1.26 4.47 -9.56
C GLY A 81 1.61 3.92 -8.18
N SER A 82 1.22 2.69 -7.85
CA SER A 82 1.28 2.24 -6.44
C SER A 82 2.62 1.57 -6.09
N TRP A 83 3.15 0.75 -6.99
CA TRP A 83 4.40 0.01 -6.71
C TRP A 83 5.65 0.85 -6.78
N LYS A 84 5.84 1.60 -7.87
CA LYS A 84 7.05 2.39 -8.05
C LYS A 84 7.08 3.53 -7.04
N LEU A 85 6.02 4.34 -6.99
CA LEU A 85 5.94 5.44 -6.04
C LEU A 85 5.97 4.94 -4.60
N GLY A 86 5.24 3.87 -4.26
CA GLY A 86 5.23 3.31 -2.91
C GLY A 86 6.63 2.91 -2.44
N ARG A 87 7.45 2.27 -3.30
CA ARG A 87 8.84 1.95 -2.95
C ARG A 87 9.74 3.18 -2.84
N GLU A 88 9.55 4.16 -3.73
CA GLU A 88 10.31 5.41 -3.68
C GLU A 88 10.02 6.20 -2.40
N ILE A 89 8.75 6.28 -2.00
CA ILE A 89 8.33 6.93 -0.76
C ILE A 89 8.81 6.14 0.45
N ALA A 90 8.66 4.82 0.47
CA ALA A 90 9.20 3.98 1.53
C ALA A 90 10.71 4.17 1.72
N ALA A 91 11.47 4.24 0.62
CA ALA A 91 12.91 4.51 0.67
C ALA A 91 13.26 5.94 1.14
N LYS A 92 12.39 6.93 0.86
CA LYS A 92 12.57 8.30 1.39
C LYS A 92 12.25 8.40 2.88
N LEU A 93 11.18 7.76 3.33
CA LEU A 93 10.72 7.82 4.72
C LEU A 93 11.52 6.92 5.66
N ARG A 94 12.08 5.83 5.13
CA ARG A 94 12.85 4.84 5.89
C ARG A 94 14.15 4.55 5.13
N PRO A 95 15.11 5.49 5.08
CA PRO A 95 16.31 5.38 4.23
C PRO A 95 17.19 4.16 4.55
N ASP A 96 17.23 3.77 5.84
CA ASP A 96 18.07 2.67 6.30
C ASP A 96 17.53 1.30 5.87
N THR A 97 16.22 1.08 5.99
CA THR A 97 15.58 -0.22 5.74
C THR A 97 14.93 -0.31 4.37
N LYS A 98 14.48 0.82 3.81
CA LYS A 98 13.64 0.93 2.63
C LYS A 98 12.38 0.06 2.72
N SER A 99 11.97 -0.26 3.95
CA SER A 99 10.88 -1.18 4.26
C SER A 99 9.52 -0.51 4.02
N PRO A 100 8.48 -1.29 3.71
CA PRO A 100 7.12 -0.76 3.67
C PRO A 100 6.69 -0.26 5.06
N PRO A 101 5.62 0.57 5.15
CA PRO A 101 5.05 0.99 6.42
C PRO A 101 4.40 -0.12 7.23
N ILE A 102 3.96 -1.19 6.54
CA ILE A 102 3.40 -2.41 7.12
C ILE A 102 4.06 -3.58 6.39
N ASP A 103 4.66 -4.51 7.13
CA ASP A 103 5.29 -5.70 6.58
C ASP A 103 4.38 -6.92 6.77
N ILE A 104 4.48 -7.87 5.85
CA ILE A 104 3.71 -9.12 5.91
C ILE A 104 4.71 -10.26 6.11
N ILE A 105 4.49 -11.04 7.17
CA ILE A 105 5.17 -12.30 7.39
C ILE A 105 4.61 -13.27 6.34
N SER A 106 5.45 -13.68 5.40
CA SER A 106 5.11 -14.63 4.35
C SER A 106 6.25 -15.64 4.25
N ASP A 107 5.90 -16.91 4.31
CA ASP A 107 6.80 -18.07 4.19
C ASP A 107 7.24 -18.35 2.74
N GLY A 108 6.74 -17.57 1.77
CA GLY A 108 7.17 -17.66 0.38
C GLY A 108 6.52 -18.79 -0.42
N THR A 109 5.45 -19.40 0.09
CA THR A 109 4.60 -20.33 -0.67
C THR A 109 3.57 -19.62 -1.54
#